data_AF-A0A370TYY0-F1
#
_entry.id   AF-A0A370TYY0-F1
#
_cell.length_a   1.000
_cell.length_b   1.000
_cell.length_c   1.000
_cell.angle_alpha   90.00
_cell.angle_beta   90.00
_cell.angle_gamma   90.00
#
_symmetry.space_group_name_H-M   'P 1'
#
loop_
_entity.id
_entity.type
_entity.pdbx_description
1 polymer ?
#
loop_
_entity_poly.entity_id
_entity_poly.type
_entity_poly.pdbx_seq_one_letter_code
_entity_poly.pdbx_strand_id
1 'polypeptide(L)'
;MSSRSIKEKSSDPDPALAVIRRVDRDGAPRRNGISRLPQLLKLPLLMVLSLNLSAVLYSLSAMYLDTDMDFAVISRSMESEDWWDGLAMAGTLVGWRMFEVALAWFEGYDSYDVAALTLLSHAPPMYLLGTFYGVRPATVLSALIIDVLTMSIPLRLLRLPSPMHSAFASATSSGTDAVPNTDILTDSSIQTLTTVLAASIYGTVLYCAYAFGLPVYLVTYFSDIPSVEAAHASVPITLIPLVLPLGYAAKTFIFTPAAASAPSAADAKNSAFNPATATLGETFWYNVWGYQTRTKTVIRRTATLMLVSGVNTLLRTWMPIAGVEVAGAAAYSTVWVVAALTTGAALGLVCAV
;
A
#
# COMPACT_ATOMS: atom_id res chain seq x y z
N MET A 1 63.17 31.93 -37.60
CA MET A 1 61.76 32.38 -37.61
C MET A 1 60.91 31.19 -38.05
N SER A 2 60.37 30.44 -37.09
CA SER A 2 58.93 30.44 -36.70
C SER A 2 58.14 29.39 -37.50
N SER A 3 58.07 28.14 -37.04
CA SER A 3 57.00 27.59 -36.18
C SER A 3 55.60 27.74 -36.78
N ARG A 4 54.96 26.60 -37.09
CA ARG A 4 53.58 26.31 -36.67
C ARG A 4 53.23 24.82 -36.84
N SER A 5 53.31 24.14 -35.70
CA SER A 5 52.66 22.86 -35.42
C SER A 5 51.16 22.99 -35.61
N ILE A 6 50.58 22.14 -36.46
CA ILE A 6 49.13 21.90 -36.50
C ILE A 6 48.83 20.96 -35.33
N LYS A 7 48.37 21.55 -34.23
CA LYS A 7 47.85 20.84 -33.07
C LYS A 7 46.42 20.44 -33.41
N GLU A 8 46.23 19.17 -33.71
CA GLU A 8 44.91 18.57 -33.97
C GLU A 8 44.04 18.77 -32.73
N LYS A 9 42.92 19.47 -32.93
CA LYS A 9 41.98 19.87 -31.89
C LYS A 9 41.23 18.63 -31.43
N SER A 10 41.68 18.08 -30.29
CA SER A 10 40.94 17.13 -29.46
C SER A 10 39.47 17.52 -29.42
N SER A 11 38.62 16.69 -30.02
CA SER A 11 37.17 16.78 -29.93
C SER A 11 36.77 16.54 -28.48
N ASP A 12 36.54 17.63 -27.76
CA ASP A 12 35.97 17.61 -26.43
C ASP A 12 34.57 16.98 -26.53
N PRO A 13 34.29 15.86 -25.86
CA PRO A 13 32.96 15.25 -25.93
C PRO A 13 31.96 16.17 -25.27
N ASP A 14 30.84 16.39 -25.96
CA ASP A 14 29.69 17.15 -25.48
C ASP A 14 29.38 16.79 -24.01
N PRO A 15 29.33 17.77 -23.07
CA PRO A 15 29.11 17.49 -21.65
C PRO A 15 27.83 16.68 -21.41
N ALA A 16 26.82 16.80 -22.28
CA ALA A 16 25.60 15.99 -22.20
C ALA A 16 25.88 14.50 -22.46
N LEU A 17 26.73 14.16 -23.43
CA LEU A 17 27.14 12.79 -23.73
C LEU A 17 28.09 12.22 -22.66
N ALA A 18 28.92 13.07 -22.05
CA ALA A 18 29.79 12.66 -20.94
C ALA A 18 28.98 12.31 -19.66
N VAL A 19 27.89 13.03 -19.40
CA VAL A 19 26.94 12.72 -18.32
C VAL A 19 26.20 11.41 -18.60
N ILE A 20 25.69 11.21 -19.83
CA ILE A 20 25.03 9.96 -20.24
C ILE A 20 25.98 8.76 -20.12
N ARG A 21 27.26 8.92 -20.52
CA ARG A 21 28.25 7.84 -20.48
C ARG A 21 28.75 7.52 -19.06
N ARG A 22 28.67 8.47 -18.11
CA ARG A 22 28.90 8.21 -16.68
C ARG A 22 27.72 7.48 -16.03
N VAL A 23 26.49 7.88 -16.36
CA VAL A 23 25.27 7.17 -15.92
C VAL A 23 25.27 5.71 -16.38
N ASP A 24 25.77 5.43 -17.59
CA ASP A 24 25.82 4.07 -18.15
C ASP A 24 26.99 3.22 -17.61
N ARG A 25 28.07 3.84 -17.11
CA ARG A 25 29.23 3.12 -16.50
C ARG A 25 29.05 2.84 -15.01
N ASP A 26 28.39 3.73 -14.28
CA ASP A 26 28.18 3.59 -12.84
C ASP A 26 26.81 2.95 -12.51
N GLY A 27 25.97 2.72 -13.53
CA GLY A 27 24.65 2.12 -13.44
C GLY A 27 24.60 0.59 -13.53
N ALA A 28 25.72 -0.12 -13.52
CA ALA A 28 25.69 -1.57 -13.36
C ALA A 28 25.43 -1.88 -11.86
N PRO A 29 24.25 -2.40 -11.47
CA PRO A 29 24.05 -2.79 -10.09
C PRO A 29 25.09 -3.85 -9.75
N ARG A 30 25.94 -3.56 -8.76
CA ARG A 30 26.78 -4.56 -8.12
C ARG A 30 25.85 -5.66 -7.63
N ARG A 31 25.80 -6.76 -8.38
CA ARG A 31 25.16 -8.03 -7.98
C ARG A 31 25.95 -8.60 -6.81
N ASN A 32 25.79 -8.00 -5.64
CA ASN A 32 26.26 -8.55 -4.39
C ASN A 32 25.34 -9.73 -4.08
N GLY A 33 25.91 -10.92 -4.22
CA GLY A 33 25.19 -12.18 -4.15
C GLY A 33 24.66 -12.46 -2.77
N ILE A 34 23.33 -12.55 -2.65
CA ILE A 34 22.66 -13.43 -1.67
C ILE A 34 21.45 -14.06 -2.39
N SER A 35 21.43 -15.41 -2.36
CA SER A 35 20.43 -16.37 -2.88
C SER A 35 20.55 -16.83 -4.35
N ARG A 36 21.21 -17.98 -4.55
CA ARG A 36 21.12 -18.85 -5.75
C ARG A 36 19.78 -19.63 -5.82
N LEU A 37 18.70 -19.07 -5.30
CA LEU A 37 17.38 -19.70 -5.37
C LEU A 37 16.75 -19.33 -6.72
N PRO A 38 16.30 -20.31 -7.53
CA PRO A 38 15.62 -20.00 -8.78
C PRO A 38 14.40 -19.13 -8.48
N GLN A 39 14.21 -18.08 -9.28
CA GLN A 39 13.19 -17.04 -9.06
C GLN A 39 11.77 -17.63 -8.93
N LEU A 40 11.52 -18.77 -9.57
CA LEU A 40 10.26 -19.51 -9.54
C LEU A 40 9.99 -20.20 -8.19
N LEU A 41 11.01 -20.60 -7.41
CA LEU A 41 10.81 -21.22 -6.09
C LEU A 41 10.57 -20.19 -4.98
N LYS A 42 10.92 -18.93 -5.20
CA LYS A 42 10.81 -17.90 -4.16
C LYS A 42 9.36 -17.59 -3.81
N LEU A 43 8.47 -17.57 -4.80
CA LEU A 43 7.04 -17.32 -4.61
C LEU A 43 6.34 -18.42 -3.79
N PRO A 44 6.42 -19.72 -4.13
CA PRO A 44 5.80 -20.76 -3.32
C PRO A 44 6.42 -20.85 -1.92
N LEU A 45 7.74 -20.63 -1.81
CA LEU A 45 8.40 -20.58 -0.50
C LEU A 45 7.88 -19.41 0.36
N LEU A 46 7.65 -18.24 -0.25
CA LEU A 46 7.08 -17.07 0.40
C LEU A 46 5.67 -17.37 0.94
N MET A 47 4.83 -18.02 0.13
CA MET A 47 3.48 -18.43 0.51
C MET A 47 3.50 -19.38 1.71
N VAL A 48 4.33 -20.43 1.64
CA VAL A 48 4.47 -21.41 2.74
C VAL A 48 5.00 -20.74 4.01
N LEU A 49 6.00 -19.88 3.90
CA LEU A 49 6.58 -19.18 5.04
C LEU A 49 5.57 -18.22 5.70
N SER A 50 4.80 -17.49 4.89
CA SER A 50 3.75 -16.59 5.39
C SER A 50 2.65 -17.35 6.15
N LEU A 51 2.20 -18.49 5.61
CA LEU A 51 1.21 -19.35 6.28
C LEU A 51 1.72 -19.93 7.59
N ASN A 52 2.93 -20.51 7.59
CA ASN A 52 3.48 -21.12 8.81
C ASN A 52 3.74 -20.07 9.89
N LEU A 53 4.27 -18.91 9.50
CA LEU A 53 4.50 -17.80 10.42
C LEU A 53 3.18 -17.29 11.01
N SER A 54 2.11 -17.21 10.20
CA SER A 54 0.77 -16.84 10.65
C SER A 54 0.22 -17.85 11.65
N ALA A 55 0.30 -19.15 11.35
CA ALA A 55 -0.15 -20.20 12.27
C ALA A 55 0.55 -20.14 13.63
N VAL A 56 1.88 -19.95 13.65
CA VAL A 56 2.65 -19.83 14.89
C VAL A 56 2.28 -18.58 15.68
N LEU A 57 2.21 -17.42 15.02
CA LEU A 57 1.90 -16.15 15.69
C LEU A 57 0.47 -16.10 16.26
N TYR A 58 -0.51 -16.62 15.52
CA TYR A 58 -1.88 -16.71 16.04
C TYR A 58 -2.00 -17.70 17.18
N SER A 59 -1.29 -18.85 17.13
CA SER A 59 -1.25 -19.81 18.24
C SER A 59 -0.64 -19.19 19.51
N LEU A 60 0.43 -18.39 19.35
CA LEU A 60 1.02 -17.64 20.46
C LEU A 60 0.04 -16.57 20.99
N SER A 61 -0.65 -15.85 20.11
CA SER A 61 -1.65 -14.86 20.52
C SER A 61 -2.78 -15.49 21.32
N ALA A 62 -3.29 -16.65 20.88
CA ALA A 62 -4.32 -17.39 21.59
C ALA A 62 -3.86 -17.77 23.01
N MET A 63 -2.61 -18.23 23.16
CA MET A 63 -2.05 -18.62 24.45
C MET A 63 -1.90 -17.46 25.45
N TYR A 64 -1.56 -16.25 24.99
CA TYR A 64 -1.25 -15.11 25.88
C TYR A 64 -2.39 -14.10 26.04
N LEU A 65 -3.27 -13.97 25.04
CA LEU A 65 -4.28 -12.91 24.97
C LEU A 65 -5.72 -13.42 25.01
N ASP A 66 -5.94 -14.74 25.17
CA ASP A 66 -7.28 -15.37 25.13
C ASP A 66 -8.07 -14.94 23.88
N THR A 67 -7.34 -14.74 22.78
CA THR A 67 -7.82 -14.13 21.52
C THR A 67 -8.99 -14.93 20.92
N ASP A 68 -8.99 -16.25 21.14
CA ASP A 68 -10.00 -17.16 20.63
C ASP A 68 -11.38 -16.84 21.19
N MET A 69 -11.49 -16.44 22.46
CA MET A 69 -12.78 -16.11 23.07
C MET A 69 -13.38 -14.83 22.49
N ASP A 70 -12.56 -13.83 22.20
CA ASP A 70 -13.01 -12.54 21.68
C ASP A 70 -13.52 -12.66 20.23
N PHE A 71 -12.84 -13.46 19.38
CA PHE A 71 -13.27 -13.66 18.00
C PHE A 71 -14.32 -14.77 17.84
N ALA A 72 -14.30 -15.81 18.67
CA ALA A 72 -15.25 -16.92 18.55
C ALA A 72 -16.71 -16.47 18.74
N VAL A 73 -16.94 -15.50 19.63
CA VAL A 73 -18.28 -14.94 19.91
C VAL A 73 -18.88 -14.25 18.68
N ILE A 74 -18.04 -13.69 17.81
CA ILE A 74 -18.45 -12.89 16.65
C ILE A 74 -18.32 -13.72 15.36
N SER A 75 -17.50 -14.76 15.40
CA SER A 75 -17.27 -15.61 14.26
C SER A 75 -18.53 -16.39 13.92
N ARG A 76 -18.87 -16.45 12.64
CA ARG A 76 -19.78 -17.46 12.12
C ARG A 76 -19.16 -18.81 12.50
N SER A 77 -19.82 -19.53 13.40
CA SER A 77 -19.31 -20.81 13.87
C SER A 77 -19.03 -21.68 12.65
N MET A 78 -17.86 -22.31 12.61
CA MET A 78 -17.58 -23.39 11.65
C MET A 78 -18.49 -24.61 11.87
N GLU A 79 -19.43 -24.51 12.81
CA GLU A 79 -20.57 -25.39 13.05
C GLU A 79 -21.77 -25.05 12.16
N SER A 80 -21.56 -24.43 10.98
CA SER A 80 -22.51 -24.64 9.89
C SER A 80 -22.60 -26.16 9.66
N GLU A 81 -23.81 -26.73 9.63
CA GLU A 81 -24.04 -28.18 9.47
C GLU A 81 -23.28 -28.77 8.26
N ASP A 82 -22.95 -27.94 7.27
CA ASP A 82 -22.13 -28.27 6.11
C ASP A 82 -20.67 -27.82 6.27
N TRP A 83 -19.78 -28.77 6.60
CA TRP A 83 -18.32 -28.58 6.64
C TRP A 83 -17.72 -28.04 5.33
N TRP A 84 -18.41 -28.23 4.20
CA TRP A 84 -18.03 -27.69 2.90
C TRP A 84 -18.07 -26.17 2.85
N ASP A 85 -19.02 -25.54 3.54
CA ASP A 85 -19.14 -24.07 3.57
C ASP A 85 -17.99 -23.44 4.36
N GLY A 86 -17.63 -24.06 5.49
CA GLY A 86 -16.45 -23.66 6.27
C GLY A 86 -15.15 -23.78 5.47
N LEU A 87 -15.00 -24.87 4.71
CA LEU A 87 -13.83 -25.09 3.86
C LEU A 87 -13.79 -24.10 2.68
N ALA A 88 -14.94 -23.82 2.05
CA ALA A 88 -15.03 -22.83 0.98
C ALA A 88 -14.70 -21.41 1.46
N MET A 89 -15.16 -21.04 2.66
CA MET A 89 -14.80 -19.77 3.30
C MET A 89 -13.30 -19.68 3.57
N ALA A 90 -12.74 -20.67 4.28
CA ALA A 90 -11.32 -20.71 4.59
C ALA A 90 -10.47 -20.72 3.31
N GLY A 91 -10.86 -21.50 2.31
CA GLY A 91 -10.24 -21.55 1.00
C GLY A 91 -10.27 -20.21 0.27
N THR A 92 -11.37 -19.46 0.37
CA THR A 92 -11.48 -18.14 -0.25
C THR A 92 -10.60 -17.11 0.45
N LEU A 93 -10.57 -17.08 1.79
CA LEU A 93 -9.71 -16.17 2.55
C LEU A 93 -8.22 -16.49 2.36
N VAL A 94 -7.85 -17.78 2.34
CA VAL A 94 -6.48 -18.21 2.02
C VAL A 94 -6.15 -17.87 0.57
N GLY A 95 -7.06 -18.13 -0.36
CA GLY A 95 -6.89 -17.79 -1.78
C GLY A 95 -6.67 -16.29 -1.99
N TRP A 96 -7.44 -15.46 -1.28
CA TRP A 96 -7.27 -14.02 -1.27
C TRP A 96 -5.91 -13.60 -0.70
N ARG A 97 -5.50 -14.18 0.42
CA ARG A 97 -4.16 -13.95 1.01
C ARG A 97 -3.04 -14.30 0.02
N MET A 98 -3.18 -15.42 -0.71
CA MET A 98 -2.21 -15.81 -1.73
C MET A 98 -2.19 -14.85 -2.91
N PHE A 99 -3.36 -14.33 -3.30
CA PHE A 99 -3.46 -13.30 -4.31
C PHE A 99 -2.74 -12.01 -3.90
N GLU A 100 -2.91 -11.54 -2.66
CA GLU A 100 -2.20 -10.36 -2.16
C GLU A 100 -0.67 -10.55 -2.18
N VAL A 101 -0.19 -11.72 -1.76
CA VAL A 101 1.23 -12.08 -1.80
C VAL A 101 1.75 -12.14 -3.24
N ALA A 102 0.99 -12.74 -4.16
CA ALA A 102 1.33 -12.79 -5.58
C ALA A 102 1.36 -11.38 -6.20
N LEU A 103 0.36 -10.55 -5.90
CA LEU A 103 0.27 -9.17 -6.35
C LEU A 103 1.51 -8.39 -5.91
N ALA A 104 1.87 -8.46 -4.62
CA ALA A 104 3.08 -7.83 -4.10
C ALA A 104 4.36 -8.30 -4.82
N TRP A 105 4.44 -9.60 -5.13
CA TRP A 105 5.57 -10.16 -5.86
C TRP A 105 5.70 -9.58 -7.28
N PHE A 106 4.61 -9.64 -8.06
CA PHE A 106 4.56 -9.19 -9.45
C PHE A 106 4.69 -7.67 -9.59
N GLU A 107 4.10 -6.90 -8.67
CA GLU A 107 4.14 -5.45 -8.67
C GLU A 107 5.51 -4.88 -8.29
N GLY A 108 6.39 -5.68 -7.70
CA GLY A 108 7.70 -5.20 -7.28
C GLY A 108 7.76 -4.65 -5.85
N TYR A 109 6.71 -4.84 -5.05
CA TYR A 109 6.63 -4.28 -3.71
C TYR A 109 7.68 -4.89 -2.78
N ASP A 110 8.20 -4.05 -1.88
CA ASP A 110 9.10 -4.47 -0.81
C ASP A 110 8.36 -4.69 0.51
N SER A 111 9.10 -5.01 1.57
CA SER A 111 8.52 -5.28 2.89
C SER A 111 7.79 -4.06 3.49
N TYR A 112 8.20 -2.84 3.17
CA TYR A 112 7.56 -1.62 3.69
C TYR A 112 6.27 -1.33 2.94
N ASP A 113 6.31 -1.44 1.61
CA ASP A 113 5.13 -1.35 0.75
C ASP A 113 4.07 -2.35 1.14
N VAL A 114 4.46 -3.61 1.35
CA VAL A 114 3.50 -4.65 1.75
C VAL A 114 3.03 -4.43 3.17
N ALA A 115 3.90 -4.09 4.13
CA ALA A 115 3.45 -3.78 5.49
C ALA A 115 2.41 -2.64 5.50
N ALA A 116 2.64 -1.58 4.72
CA ALA A 116 1.71 -0.46 4.59
C ALA A 116 0.40 -0.89 3.91
N LEU A 117 0.48 -1.65 2.82
CA LEU A 117 -0.70 -2.16 2.11
C LEU A 117 -1.53 -3.10 2.99
N THR A 118 -0.89 -4.01 3.73
CA THR A 118 -1.53 -4.91 4.70
C THR A 118 -2.21 -4.12 5.80
N LEU A 119 -1.53 -3.12 6.38
CA LEU A 119 -2.13 -2.30 7.42
C LEU A 119 -3.38 -1.56 6.89
N LEU A 120 -3.31 -0.97 5.70
CA LEU A 120 -4.43 -0.24 5.10
C LEU A 120 -5.61 -1.13 4.68
N SER A 121 -5.34 -2.41 4.35
CA SER A 121 -6.38 -3.35 3.90
C SER A 121 -6.98 -4.15 5.05
N HIS A 122 -6.22 -4.44 6.10
CA HIS A 122 -6.69 -5.18 7.27
C HIS A 122 -7.21 -4.29 8.39
N ALA A 123 -6.79 -3.02 8.47
CA ALA A 123 -7.33 -2.09 9.46
C ALA A 123 -8.84 -1.89 9.39
N PRO A 124 -9.50 -1.79 8.21
CA PRO A 124 -10.94 -1.64 8.12
C PRO A 124 -11.78 -2.72 8.83
N PRO A 125 -11.63 -4.04 8.52
CA PRO A 125 -12.41 -5.06 9.23
C PRO A 125 -12.06 -5.09 10.73
N MET A 126 -10.81 -4.83 11.08
CA MET A 126 -10.35 -4.78 12.48
C MET A 126 -10.93 -3.58 13.25
N TYR A 127 -11.07 -2.44 12.57
CA TYR A 127 -11.73 -1.25 13.10
C TYR A 127 -13.21 -1.53 13.40
N LEU A 128 -13.90 -2.23 12.49
CA LEU A 128 -15.30 -2.63 12.70
C LEU A 128 -15.45 -3.50 13.95
N LEU A 129 -14.57 -4.49 14.12
CA LEU A 129 -14.59 -5.39 15.27
C LEU A 129 -14.31 -4.66 16.59
N GLY A 130 -13.29 -3.80 16.62
CA GLY A 130 -12.95 -3.04 17.84
C GLY A 130 -13.99 -1.96 18.19
N THR A 131 -14.58 -1.29 17.19
CA THR A 131 -15.45 -0.13 17.42
C THR A 131 -16.90 -0.52 17.67
N PHE A 132 -17.43 -1.48 16.90
CA PHE A 132 -18.85 -1.82 16.93
C PHE A 132 -19.14 -3.14 17.65
N TYR A 133 -18.27 -4.14 17.51
CA TYR A 133 -18.44 -5.45 18.16
C TYR A 133 -17.78 -5.55 19.54
N GLY A 134 -17.14 -4.48 20.02
CA GLY A 134 -16.58 -4.42 21.37
C GLY A 134 -15.39 -5.36 21.60
N VAL A 135 -14.72 -5.82 20.52
CA VAL A 135 -13.49 -6.61 20.64
C VAL A 135 -12.42 -5.80 21.34
N ARG A 136 -11.71 -6.42 22.28
CA ARG A 136 -10.67 -5.76 23.07
C ARG A 136 -9.63 -5.10 22.14
N PRO A 137 -9.27 -3.83 22.35
CA PRO A 137 -8.28 -3.15 21.49
C PRO A 137 -6.93 -3.88 21.42
N ALA A 138 -6.52 -4.54 22.52
CA ALA A 138 -5.30 -5.33 22.55
C ALA A 138 -5.34 -6.51 21.55
N THR A 139 -6.49 -7.18 21.45
CA THR A 139 -6.74 -8.31 20.53
C THR A 139 -6.76 -7.83 19.08
N VAL A 140 -7.40 -6.69 18.80
CA VAL A 140 -7.41 -6.09 17.46
C VAL A 140 -6.00 -5.67 17.03
N LEU A 141 -5.25 -5.02 17.92
CA LEU A 141 -3.90 -4.57 17.64
C LEU A 141 -2.93 -5.73 17.46
N SER A 142 -3.01 -6.78 18.28
CA SER A 142 -2.17 -7.97 18.12
C SER A 142 -2.44 -8.65 16.79
N ALA A 143 -3.72 -8.83 16.42
CA ALA A 143 -4.10 -9.42 15.13
C ALA A 143 -3.56 -8.60 13.94
N LEU A 144 -3.68 -7.27 13.98
CA LEU A 144 -3.10 -6.39 12.94
C LEU A 144 -1.57 -6.50 12.86
N ILE A 145 -0.88 -6.52 14.00
CA ILE A 145 0.58 -6.67 14.03
C ILE A 145 0.98 -8.02 13.43
N ILE A 146 0.28 -9.09 13.78
CA ILE A 146 0.51 -10.43 13.24
C ILE A 146 0.31 -10.43 11.72
N ASP A 147 -0.80 -9.86 11.23
CA ASP A 147 -1.08 -9.78 9.80
C ASP A 147 0.03 -9.05 9.02
N VAL A 148 0.53 -7.94 9.58
CA VAL A 148 1.64 -7.16 8.99
C VAL A 148 2.96 -7.93 9.03
N LEU A 149 3.30 -8.56 10.16
CA LEU A 149 4.55 -9.30 10.32
C LEU A 149 4.62 -10.53 9.44
N THR A 150 3.51 -11.27 9.34
CA THR A 150 3.40 -12.50 8.53
C THR A 150 3.52 -12.24 7.03
N MET A 151 3.29 -11.00 6.59
CA MET A 151 3.48 -10.59 5.20
C MET A 151 4.84 -9.96 4.96
N SER A 152 5.30 -9.10 5.88
CA SER A 152 6.53 -8.33 5.71
C SER A 152 7.80 -9.15 5.98
N ILE A 153 7.82 -10.02 7.00
CA ILE A 153 9.00 -10.83 7.35
C ILE A 153 9.40 -11.77 6.21
N PRO A 154 8.50 -12.59 5.64
CA PRO A 154 8.87 -13.51 4.56
C PRO A 154 9.41 -12.77 3.33
N LEU A 155 8.82 -11.62 2.99
CA LEU A 155 9.28 -10.79 1.88
C LEU A 155 10.66 -10.20 2.13
N ARG A 156 10.91 -9.72 3.34
CA ARG A 156 12.22 -9.16 3.72
C ARG A 156 13.34 -10.21 3.68
N LEU A 157 13.02 -11.47 3.95
CA LEU A 157 13.97 -12.58 3.88
C LEU A 157 14.26 -13.04 2.45
N LEU A 158 13.25 -13.05 1.57
CA LEU A 158 13.37 -13.63 0.22
C LEU A 158 13.61 -12.60 -0.88
N ARG A 159 13.35 -11.31 -0.61
CA ARG A 159 13.48 -10.20 -1.55
C ARG A 159 14.28 -9.06 -0.90
N LEU A 160 15.28 -8.55 -1.63
CA LEU A 160 15.93 -7.30 -1.23
C LEU A 160 14.91 -6.14 -1.33
N PRO A 161 15.06 -5.10 -0.49
CA PRO A 161 14.22 -3.90 -0.54
C PRO A 161 14.16 -3.31 -1.95
N SER A 162 13.02 -2.70 -2.31
CA SER A 162 12.84 -2.12 -3.64
C SER A 162 13.85 -0.97 -3.84
N PRO A 163 14.26 -0.70 -5.08
CA PRO A 163 15.17 0.41 -5.38
C PRO A 163 14.70 1.75 -4.82
N MET A 164 13.37 1.97 -4.73
CA MET A 164 12.77 3.24 -4.29
C MET A 164 12.88 3.44 -2.76
N HIS A 165 12.63 2.41 -1.96
CA HIS A 165 12.83 2.50 -0.51
C HIS A 165 14.29 2.36 -0.10
N SER A 166 15.10 1.59 -0.84
CA SER A 166 16.55 1.57 -0.62
C SER A 166 17.18 2.92 -0.96
N ALA A 167 16.72 3.57 -2.03
CA ALA A 167 17.08 4.93 -2.39
C ALA A 167 16.72 5.89 -1.23
N PHE A 168 15.48 5.86 -0.76
CA PHE A 168 15.05 6.64 0.40
C PHE A 168 15.94 6.42 1.64
N ALA A 169 16.15 5.16 2.05
CA ALA A 169 16.97 4.82 3.21
C ALA A 169 18.45 5.20 3.04
N SER A 170 18.98 5.12 1.81
CA SER A 170 20.34 5.55 1.50
C SER A 170 20.48 7.08 1.52
N ALA A 171 19.48 7.82 1.05
CA ALA A 171 19.43 9.27 1.13
C ALA A 171 19.41 9.77 2.59
N THR A 172 18.65 9.09 3.47
CA THR A 172 18.61 9.45 4.90
C THR A 172 19.90 9.14 5.66
N SER A 173 20.67 8.15 5.21
CA SER A 173 21.89 7.68 5.91
C SER A 173 23.20 8.23 5.35
N SER A 174 23.23 8.61 4.07
CA SER A 174 24.47 8.89 3.34
C SER A 174 24.59 10.33 2.83
N GLY A 175 23.55 11.16 2.99
CA GLY A 175 23.55 12.57 2.57
C GLY A 175 23.93 12.81 1.10
N THR A 176 23.80 11.79 0.24
CA THR A 176 24.24 11.83 -1.16
C THR A 176 23.04 11.91 -2.09
N ASP A 177 23.12 12.81 -3.08
CA ASP A 177 22.08 13.19 -4.07
C ASP A 177 21.73 12.08 -5.09
N ALA A 178 21.86 10.81 -4.74
CA ALA A 178 21.63 9.70 -5.66
C ALA A 178 20.14 9.51 -6.02
N VAL A 179 19.23 10.19 -5.34
CA VAL A 179 17.77 10.02 -5.49
C VAL A 179 17.12 11.33 -5.91
N PRO A 180 16.27 11.34 -6.95
CA PRO A 180 15.49 12.53 -7.27
C PRO A 180 14.64 12.97 -6.08
N ASN A 181 14.61 14.28 -5.80
CA ASN A 181 13.82 14.89 -4.73
C ASN A 181 14.20 14.42 -3.32
N THR A 182 15.50 14.17 -3.06
CA THR A 182 16.03 13.85 -1.74
C THR A 182 15.62 14.85 -0.66
N ASP A 183 15.53 16.13 -0.97
CA ASP A 183 15.10 17.16 -0.02
C ASP A 183 13.65 16.95 0.44
N ILE A 184 12.74 16.66 -0.50
CA ILE A 184 11.33 16.39 -0.22
C ILE A 184 11.16 15.10 0.60
N LEU A 185 12.02 14.12 0.35
CA LEU A 185 11.99 12.83 1.03
C LEU A 185 12.61 12.90 2.43
N THR A 186 13.65 13.70 2.65
CA THR A 186 14.33 13.77 3.95
C THR A 186 13.73 14.82 4.89
N ASP A 187 12.94 15.78 4.38
CA ASP A 187 12.29 16.79 5.19
C ASP A 187 11.20 16.20 6.10
N SER A 188 11.48 16.17 7.40
CA SER A 188 10.56 15.72 8.46
C SER A 188 9.23 16.48 8.45
N SER A 189 9.24 17.75 8.07
CA SER A 189 8.03 18.59 8.01
C SER A 189 7.10 18.09 6.90
N ILE A 190 7.62 17.83 5.71
CA ILE A 190 6.84 17.27 4.59
C ILE A 190 6.32 15.88 4.95
N GLN A 191 7.16 15.05 5.57
CA GLN A 191 6.76 13.72 6.02
C GLN A 191 5.62 13.75 7.06
N THR A 192 5.70 14.68 8.01
CA THR A 192 4.69 14.83 9.05
C THR A 192 3.40 15.40 8.46
N LEU A 193 3.49 16.45 7.64
CA LEU A 193 2.32 17.08 7.01
C LEU A 193 1.60 16.14 6.07
N THR A 194 2.31 15.36 5.24
CA THR A 194 1.68 14.37 4.34
C THR A 194 1.03 13.23 5.11
N THR A 195 1.63 12.80 6.23
CA THR A 195 1.04 11.80 7.13
C THR A 195 -0.24 12.31 7.80
N VAL A 196 -0.20 13.53 8.35
CA VAL A 196 -1.35 14.17 9.01
C VAL A 196 -2.45 14.47 7.98
N LEU A 197 -2.10 14.89 6.77
CA LEU A 197 -3.03 15.09 5.67
C LEU A 197 -3.74 13.78 5.27
N ALA A 198 -2.99 12.69 5.12
CA ALA A 198 -3.60 11.39 4.81
C ALA A 198 -4.52 10.94 5.96
N ALA A 199 -4.07 11.07 7.21
CA ALA A 199 -4.89 10.73 8.37
C ALA A 199 -6.16 11.60 8.48
N SER A 200 -6.06 12.89 8.19
CA SER A 200 -7.23 13.78 8.20
C SER A 200 -8.24 13.39 7.13
N ILE A 201 -7.79 12.99 5.93
CA ILE A 201 -8.68 12.49 4.88
C ILE A 201 -9.40 11.21 5.33
N TYR A 202 -8.68 10.21 5.86
CA TYR A 202 -9.32 9.00 6.38
C TYR A 202 -10.33 9.32 7.49
N GLY A 203 -9.96 10.19 8.44
CA GLY A 203 -10.82 10.59 9.54
C GLY A 203 -12.06 11.36 9.09
N THR A 204 -11.91 12.28 8.14
CA THR A 204 -13.02 13.05 7.56
C THR A 204 -13.95 12.18 6.73
N VAL A 205 -13.42 11.26 5.90
CA VAL A 205 -14.26 10.34 5.13
C VAL A 205 -15.07 9.44 6.05
N LEU A 206 -14.45 8.92 7.12
CA LEU A 206 -15.14 8.10 8.10
C LEU A 206 -16.20 8.89 8.88
N TYR A 207 -15.89 10.13 9.29
CA TYR A 207 -16.87 11.04 9.90
C TYR A 207 -18.04 11.34 8.97
N CYS A 208 -17.77 11.64 7.69
CA CYS A 208 -18.80 11.83 6.68
C CYS A 208 -19.65 10.56 6.52
N ALA A 209 -19.05 9.38 6.48
CA ALA A 209 -19.79 8.12 6.41
C ALA A 209 -20.74 7.96 7.61
N TYR A 210 -20.30 8.31 8.82
CA TYR A 210 -21.16 8.33 10.01
C TYR A 210 -22.32 9.31 9.88
N ALA A 211 -22.06 10.52 9.38
CA ALA A 211 -23.09 11.53 9.18
C ALA A 211 -24.09 11.17 8.07
N PHE A 212 -23.64 10.54 6.98
CA PHE A 212 -24.46 10.27 5.79
C PHE A 212 -25.26 8.96 5.85
N GLY A 213 -25.02 8.10 6.85
CA GLY A 213 -25.89 6.96 7.10
C GLY A 213 -25.21 5.61 7.29
N LEU A 214 -23.88 5.54 7.43
CA LEU A 214 -23.20 4.28 7.75
C LEU A 214 -23.80 3.57 9.00
N PRO A 215 -24.17 4.26 10.10
CA PRO A 215 -24.79 3.60 11.26
C PRO A 215 -26.12 2.94 10.92
N VAL A 216 -26.90 3.55 10.02
CA VAL A 216 -28.17 2.97 9.53
C VAL A 216 -27.89 1.69 8.75
N TYR A 217 -26.88 1.69 7.87
CA TYR A 217 -26.45 0.49 7.15
C TYR A 217 -25.96 -0.61 8.09
N LEU A 218 -25.18 -0.25 9.12
CA LEU A 218 -24.72 -1.19 10.13
C LEU A 218 -25.92 -1.87 10.83
N VAL A 219 -26.87 -1.10 11.36
CA VAL A 219 -28.05 -1.65 12.04
C VAL A 219 -28.95 -2.47 11.08
N THR A 220 -29.02 -2.10 9.80
CA THR A 220 -29.92 -2.76 8.84
C THR A 220 -29.36 -4.07 8.32
N TYR A 221 -28.04 -4.16 8.09
CA TYR A 221 -27.41 -5.27 7.35
C TYR A 221 -26.45 -6.11 8.18
N PHE A 222 -26.18 -5.74 9.43
CA PHE A 222 -25.34 -6.51 10.35
C PHE A 222 -26.20 -6.92 11.54
N SER A 223 -26.32 -8.23 11.72
CA SER A 223 -26.98 -8.79 12.91
C SER A 223 -26.04 -8.69 14.11
N ASP A 224 -26.62 -8.62 15.30
CA ASP A 224 -25.91 -8.73 16.58
C ASP A 224 -24.83 -7.67 16.82
N ILE A 225 -24.93 -6.48 16.22
CA ILE A 225 -24.08 -5.34 16.61
C ILE A 225 -24.47 -4.91 18.04
N PRO A 226 -23.56 -4.99 19.02
CA PRO A 226 -23.84 -4.61 20.41
C PRO A 226 -24.20 -3.13 20.59
N SER A 227 -23.49 -2.22 19.90
CA SER A 227 -23.73 -0.78 19.99
C SER A 227 -23.19 -0.02 18.78
N VAL A 228 -23.93 1.02 18.36
CA VAL A 228 -23.50 2.02 17.37
C VAL A 228 -23.17 3.38 18.01
N GLU A 229 -23.14 3.45 19.33
CA GLU A 229 -22.87 4.68 20.08
C GLU A 229 -21.55 5.34 19.66
N ALA A 230 -20.52 4.51 19.39
CA ALA A 230 -19.22 5.00 18.94
C ALA A 230 -19.32 5.85 17.65
N ALA A 231 -20.22 5.52 16.73
CA ALA A 231 -20.41 6.33 15.51
C ALA A 231 -21.08 7.67 15.81
N HIS A 232 -22.00 7.73 16.78
CA HIS A 232 -22.68 8.97 17.19
C HIS A 232 -21.81 9.87 18.06
N ALA A 233 -20.93 9.28 18.88
CA ALA A 233 -19.97 10.02 19.72
C ALA A 233 -18.73 10.49 18.94
N SER A 234 -18.53 9.97 17.72
CA SER A 234 -17.34 10.26 16.91
C SER A 234 -17.33 11.69 16.40
N VAL A 235 -16.25 12.40 16.70
CA VAL A 235 -15.90 13.70 16.09
C VAL A 235 -14.55 13.62 15.41
N PRO A 236 -14.23 14.47 14.41
CA PRO A 236 -12.96 14.39 13.68
C PRO A 236 -11.73 14.41 14.60
N ILE A 237 -11.77 15.16 15.70
CA ILE A 237 -10.69 15.24 16.70
C ILE A 237 -10.40 13.87 17.35
N THR A 238 -11.40 13.01 17.50
CA THR A 238 -11.24 11.66 18.04
C THR A 238 -10.82 10.64 16.98
N LEU A 239 -11.27 10.82 15.74
CA LEU A 239 -10.99 9.89 14.65
C LEU A 239 -9.59 10.06 14.05
N ILE A 240 -9.11 11.30 13.92
CA ILE A 240 -7.80 11.59 13.30
C ILE A 240 -6.66 10.88 14.02
N PRO A 241 -6.51 10.97 15.37
CA PRO A 241 -5.45 10.25 16.08
C PRO A 241 -5.53 8.73 15.88
N LEU A 242 -6.73 8.18 15.78
CA LEU A 242 -6.96 6.75 15.62
C LEU A 242 -6.53 6.24 14.24
N VAL A 243 -6.72 7.04 13.19
CA VAL A 243 -6.32 6.69 11.81
C VAL A 243 -4.93 7.22 11.44
N LEU A 244 -4.16 7.80 12.37
CA LEU A 244 -2.78 8.20 12.12
C LEU A 244 -1.89 7.07 11.57
N PRO A 245 -1.96 5.83 12.09
CA PRO A 245 -1.20 4.71 11.51
C PRO A 245 -1.58 4.44 10.04
N LEU A 246 -2.85 4.61 9.68
CA LEU A 246 -3.33 4.48 8.30
C LEU A 246 -2.80 5.64 7.45
N GLY A 247 -2.80 6.86 7.97
CA GLY A 247 -2.18 8.00 7.28
C GLY A 247 -0.70 7.78 6.98
N TYR A 248 0.06 7.26 7.95
CA TYR A 248 1.48 6.93 7.78
C TYR A 248 1.68 5.81 6.75
N ALA A 249 0.83 4.79 6.78
CA ALA A 249 0.86 3.72 5.80
C ALA A 249 0.52 4.22 4.38
N ALA A 250 -0.51 5.06 4.23
CA ALA A 250 -0.89 5.63 2.94
C ALA A 250 0.23 6.50 2.35
N LYS A 251 0.87 7.32 3.18
CA LYS A 251 2.05 8.10 2.81
C LYS A 251 3.23 7.21 2.41
N THR A 252 3.48 6.13 3.15
CA THR A 252 4.56 5.19 2.83
C THR A 252 4.29 4.43 1.53
N PHE A 253 3.04 4.01 1.30
CA PHE A 253 2.65 3.22 0.15
C PHE A 253 2.45 4.02 -1.13
N ILE A 254 1.97 5.27 -1.06
CA ILE A 254 1.62 6.08 -2.23
C ILE A 254 2.64 7.19 -2.46
N PHE A 255 2.91 8.02 -1.45
CA PHE A 255 3.71 9.23 -1.58
C PHE A 255 5.21 8.95 -1.71
N THR A 256 5.80 8.14 -0.81
CA THR A 256 7.26 7.85 -0.85
C THR A 256 7.72 7.34 -2.23
N PRO A 257 7.05 6.36 -2.85
CA PRO A 257 7.50 5.81 -4.13
C PRO A 257 7.25 6.78 -5.29
N ALA A 258 6.22 7.60 -5.21
CA ALA A 258 5.95 8.65 -6.20
C ALA A 258 7.02 9.75 -6.14
N ALA A 259 7.35 10.26 -4.95
CA ALA A 259 8.38 11.26 -4.75
C ALA A 259 9.78 10.75 -5.16
N ALA A 260 10.07 9.47 -4.91
CA ALA A 260 11.32 8.81 -5.32
C ALA A 260 11.39 8.43 -6.82
N SER A 261 10.29 8.57 -7.57
CA SER A 261 10.27 8.21 -9.00
C SER A 261 11.05 9.22 -9.84
N ALA A 262 12.07 8.75 -10.56
CA ALA A 262 12.83 9.55 -11.52
C ALA A 262 12.05 9.75 -12.85
N PRO A 263 12.28 10.87 -13.57
CA PRO A 263 11.80 11.02 -14.94
C PRO A 263 12.31 9.87 -15.82
N SER A 264 11.40 9.22 -16.56
CA SER A 264 11.74 8.11 -17.46
C SER A 264 11.91 8.57 -18.91
N ALA A 265 12.46 7.71 -19.76
CA ALA A 265 12.51 7.95 -21.21
C ALA A 265 11.11 8.14 -21.84
N ALA A 266 10.06 7.57 -21.22
CA ALA A 266 8.68 7.81 -21.63
C ALA A 266 8.22 9.23 -21.27
N ASP A 267 8.69 9.79 -20.16
CA ASP A 267 8.39 11.18 -19.77
C ASP A 267 9.05 12.18 -20.71
N ALA A 268 10.28 11.89 -21.16
CA ALA A 268 10.95 12.70 -22.18
C ALA A 268 10.19 12.69 -23.51
N LYS A 269 9.66 11.53 -23.93
CA LYS A 269 8.80 11.43 -25.13
C LYS A 269 7.48 12.18 -24.98
N ASN A 270 6.87 12.12 -23.80
CA ASN A 270 5.64 12.86 -23.51
C ASN A 270 5.90 14.37 -23.49
N SER A 271 7.02 14.82 -22.93
CA SER A 271 7.41 16.24 -22.94
C SER A 271 7.71 16.76 -24.36
N ALA A 272 8.21 15.89 -25.24
CA ALA A 272 8.46 16.21 -26.64
C ALA A 272 7.21 16.11 -27.54
N PHE A 273 6.02 15.82 -26.98
CA PHE A 273 4.78 15.70 -27.75
C PHE A 273 4.38 17.05 -28.36
N ASN A 274 4.14 17.06 -29.67
CA ASN A 274 3.66 18.25 -30.39
C ASN A 274 2.22 18.05 -30.89
N PRO A 275 1.22 18.73 -30.31
CA PRO A 275 -0.18 18.58 -30.70
C PRO A 275 -0.47 19.04 -32.13
N ALA A 276 0.36 19.90 -32.73
CA ALA A 276 0.14 20.40 -34.09
C ALA A 276 0.50 19.38 -35.19
N THR A 277 1.36 18.40 -34.87
CA THR A 277 1.83 17.39 -35.83
C THR A 277 1.34 15.98 -35.50
N ALA A 278 0.68 15.81 -34.33
CA ALA A 278 0.21 14.52 -33.86
C ALA A 278 -1.08 14.10 -34.57
N THR A 279 -1.25 12.79 -34.74
CA THR A 279 -2.53 12.23 -35.17
C THR A 279 -3.59 12.38 -34.08
N LEU A 280 -4.87 12.26 -34.45
CA LEU A 280 -5.98 12.28 -33.47
C LEU A 280 -5.84 11.16 -32.42
N GLY A 281 -5.38 9.97 -32.84
CA GLY A 281 -5.15 8.85 -31.93
C GLY A 281 -4.03 9.10 -30.93
N GLU A 282 -2.91 9.67 -31.38
CA GLU A 282 -1.80 10.06 -30.50
C GLU A 282 -2.22 11.16 -29.52
N THR A 283 -2.97 12.15 -30.00
CA THR A 283 -3.51 13.23 -29.16
C THR A 283 -4.51 12.70 -28.12
N PHE A 284 -5.35 11.74 -28.49
CA PHE A 284 -6.27 11.09 -27.56
C PHE A 284 -5.50 10.33 -26.47
N TRP A 285 -4.56 9.47 -26.85
CA TRP A 285 -3.76 8.69 -25.90
C TRP A 285 -2.87 9.56 -25.02
N TYR A 286 -2.35 10.67 -25.54
CA TYR A 286 -1.62 11.64 -24.74
C TYR A 286 -2.50 12.29 -23.66
N ASN A 287 -3.74 12.67 -23.99
CA ASN A 287 -4.65 13.24 -22.99
C ASN A 287 -5.13 12.21 -21.96
N VAL A 288 -5.34 10.95 -22.38
CA VAL A 288 -5.84 9.89 -21.49
C VAL A 288 -4.74 9.29 -20.60
N TRP A 289 -3.51 9.11 -21.12
CA TRP A 289 -2.44 8.37 -20.43
C TRP A 289 -1.03 8.96 -20.63
N GLY A 290 -0.92 10.20 -21.11
CA GLY A 290 0.33 10.96 -21.25
C GLY A 290 0.94 11.43 -19.93
N TYR A 291 0.42 10.96 -18.78
CA TYR A 291 0.93 11.30 -17.47
C TYR A 291 2.41 10.93 -17.27
N GLN A 292 3.08 11.69 -16.40
CA GLN A 292 4.45 11.42 -15.98
C GLN A 292 4.56 10.12 -15.18
N THR A 293 5.76 9.53 -15.11
CA THR A 293 6.04 8.30 -14.35
C THR A 293 5.57 8.40 -12.90
N ARG A 294 5.79 9.55 -12.25
CA ARG A 294 5.32 9.82 -10.87
C ARG A 294 3.81 9.68 -10.74
N THR A 295 3.05 10.35 -11.60
CA THR A 295 1.58 10.30 -11.59
C THR A 295 1.08 8.89 -11.89
N LYS A 296 1.72 8.17 -12.82
CA LYS A 296 1.40 6.76 -13.10
C LYS A 296 1.65 5.87 -11.89
N THR A 297 2.73 6.10 -11.14
CA THR A 297 3.03 5.41 -9.88
C THR A 297 1.93 5.65 -8.84
N VAL A 298 1.47 6.91 -8.70
CA VAL A 298 0.35 7.25 -7.79
C VAL A 298 -0.93 6.55 -8.21
N ILE A 299 -1.32 6.63 -9.49
CA ILE A 299 -2.54 5.99 -10.02
C ILE A 299 -2.50 4.49 -9.77
N ARG A 300 -1.39 3.82 -10.12
CA ARG A 300 -1.21 2.38 -9.95
C ARG A 300 -1.31 1.96 -8.48
N ARG A 301 -0.60 2.63 -7.59
CA ARG A 301 -0.62 2.31 -6.14
C ARG A 301 -1.98 2.62 -5.51
N THR A 302 -2.62 3.72 -5.91
CA THR A 302 -3.98 4.04 -5.44
C THR A 302 -4.99 2.99 -5.90
N ALA A 303 -4.92 2.56 -7.16
CA ALA A 303 -5.79 1.51 -7.70
C ALA A 303 -5.55 0.17 -6.98
N THR A 304 -4.29 -0.21 -6.73
CA THR A 304 -3.96 -1.40 -5.94
C THR A 304 -4.52 -1.29 -4.52
N LEU A 305 -4.36 -0.14 -3.86
CA LEU A 305 -4.89 0.08 -2.52
C LEU A 305 -6.41 -0.05 -2.48
N MET A 306 -7.12 0.57 -3.41
CA MET A 306 -8.57 0.49 -3.51
C MET A 306 -9.04 -0.95 -3.71
N LEU A 307 -8.39 -1.69 -4.61
CA LEU A 307 -8.73 -3.09 -4.89
C LEU A 307 -8.48 -3.96 -3.66
N VAL A 308 -7.29 -3.88 -3.07
CA VAL A 308 -6.89 -4.76 -1.98
C VAL A 308 -7.67 -4.42 -0.72
N SER A 309 -7.75 -3.14 -0.34
CA SER A 309 -8.52 -2.71 0.83
C SER A 309 -10.02 -2.99 0.66
N GLY A 310 -10.58 -2.70 -0.51
CA GLY A 310 -12.00 -2.91 -0.78
C GLY A 310 -12.40 -4.39 -0.73
N VAL A 311 -11.71 -5.24 -1.48
CA VAL A 311 -12.04 -6.67 -1.52
C VAL A 311 -11.71 -7.35 -0.19
N ASN A 312 -10.57 -7.02 0.44
CA ASN A 312 -10.23 -7.59 1.75
C ASN A 312 -11.26 -7.20 2.82
N THR A 313 -11.70 -5.94 2.84
CA THR A 313 -12.75 -5.47 3.76
C THR A 313 -14.06 -6.21 3.50
N LEU A 314 -14.48 -6.32 2.24
CA LEU A 314 -15.70 -7.05 1.87
C LEU A 314 -15.65 -8.51 2.35
N LEU A 315 -14.58 -9.24 1.99
CA LEU A 315 -14.44 -10.66 2.30
C LEU A 315 -14.34 -10.91 3.82
N ARG A 316 -13.54 -10.11 4.53
CA ARG A 316 -13.31 -10.27 5.98
C ARG A 316 -14.46 -9.76 6.85
N THR A 317 -15.35 -8.96 6.29
CA THR A 317 -16.56 -8.52 6.98
C THR A 317 -17.74 -9.46 6.70
N TRP A 318 -17.92 -9.90 5.45
CA TRP A 318 -19.05 -10.77 5.08
C TRP A 318 -18.89 -12.22 5.53
N MET A 319 -17.70 -12.82 5.36
CA MET A 319 -17.56 -14.26 5.58
C MET A 319 -17.40 -14.65 7.06
N PRO A 320 -16.46 -14.04 7.81
CA PRO A 320 -16.16 -14.50 9.17
C PRO A 320 -17.17 -14.03 10.20
N ILE A 321 -17.86 -12.91 9.99
CA ILE A 321 -18.75 -12.31 11.00
C ILE A 321 -20.15 -12.90 10.84
N ALA A 322 -20.70 -13.44 11.93
CA ALA A 322 -22.05 -13.98 11.92
C ALA A 322 -23.09 -12.89 11.62
N GLY A 323 -24.06 -13.21 10.74
CA GLY A 323 -25.22 -12.34 10.51
C GLY A 323 -24.95 -11.06 9.70
N VAL A 324 -23.83 -10.98 8.99
CA VAL A 324 -23.53 -9.87 8.07
C VAL A 324 -24.03 -10.18 6.66
N GLU A 325 -24.84 -9.28 6.10
CA GLU A 325 -25.27 -9.36 4.71
C GLU A 325 -24.21 -8.78 3.76
N VAL A 326 -24.15 -9.34 2.53
CA VAL A 326 -23.23 -8.88 1.48
C VAL A 326 -23.41 -7.39 1.19
N ALA A 327 -24.65 -6.90 1.18
CA ALA A 327 -24.96 -5.49 0.94
C ALA A 327 -24.37 -4.58 2.02
N GLY A 328 -24.44 -4.98 3.30
CA GLY A 328 -23.83 -4.27 4.41
C GLY A 328 -22.31 -4.26 4.33
N ALA A 329 -21.70 -5.42 4.09
CA ALA A 329 -20.26 -5.54 3.93
C ALA A 329 -19.73 -4.73 2.73
N ALA A 330 -20.48 -4.70 1.62
CA ALA A 330 -20.17 -3.88 0.45
C ALA A 330 -20.27 -2.39 0.78
N ALA A 331 -21.36 -1.94 1.39
CA ALA A 331 -21.51 -0.55 1.83
C ALA A 331 -20.38 -0.13 2.77
N TYR A 332 -20.03 -0.97 3.75
CA TYR A 332 -18.91 -0.71 4.65
C TYR A 332 -17.57 -0.61 3.90
N SER A 333 -17.30 -1.55 2.98
CA SER A 333 -16.09 -1.56 2.16
C SER A 333 -15.95 -0.28 1.31
N THR A 334 -17.05 0.22 0.73
CA THR A 334 -17.00 1.44 -0.10
C THR A 334 -16.48 2.66 0.64
N VAL A 335 -16.72 2.78 1.94
CA VAL A 335 -16.21 3.89 2.76
C VAL A 335 -14.68 3.95 2.71
N TRP A 336 -14.04 2.79 2.85
CA TRP A 336 -12.59 2.66 2.85
C TRP A 336 -11.99 2.79 1.46
N VAL A 337 -12.70 2.33 0.43
CA VAL A 337 -12.32 2.57 -0.97
C VAL A 337 -12.35 4.06 -1.31
N VAL A 338 -13.39 4.77 -0.86
CA VAL A 338 -13.49 6.24 -1.03
C VAL A 338 -12.36 6.94 -0.28
N ALA A 339 -12.04 6.51 0.95
CA ALA A 339 -10.91 7.05 1.72
C ALA A 339 -9.56 6.82 1.01
N ALA A 340 -9.35 5.63 0.45
CA ALA A 340 -8.15 5.32 -0.33
C ALA A 340 -8.05 6.18 -1.60
N LEU A 341 -9.16 6.35 -2.32
CA LEU A 341 -9.21 7.15 -3.54
C LEU A 341 -8.91 8.63 -3.26
N THR A 342 -9.59 9.23 -2.28
CA THR A 342 -9.41 10.64 -1.93
C THR A 342 -8.00 10.90 -1.39
N THR A 343 -7.46 9.97 -0.59
CA THR A 343 -6.08 10.06 -0.11
C THR A 343 -5.08 9.97 -1.26
N GLY A 344 -5.26 9.02 -2.18
CA GLY A 344 -4.40 8.88 -3.36
C GLY A 344 -4.43 10.10 -4.26
N ALA A 345 -5.61 10.69 -4.47
CA ALA A 345 -5.77 11.94 -5.23
C ALA A 345 -5.06 13.12 -4.54
N ALA A 346 -5.25 13.29 -3.23
CA ALA A 346 -4.62 14.38 -2.47
C ALA A 346 -3.09 14.24 -2.44
N LEU A 347 -2.56 13.05 -2.13
CA LEU A 347 -1.12 12.80 -2.16
C LEU A 347 -0.55 12.92 -3.57
N GLY A 348 -1.31 12.52 -4.59
CA GLY A 348 -0.97 12.72 -5.99
C GLY A 348 -0.81 14.19 -6.37
N LEU A 349 -1.71 15.05 -5.89
CA LEU A 349 -1.62 16.50 -6.07
C LEU A 349 -0.39 17.07 -5.36
N VAL A 350 -0.11 16.67 -4.12
CA VAL A 350 1.10 17.10 -3.39
C VAL A 350 2.37 16.68 -4.13
N CYS A 351 2.37 15.50 -4.74
CA CYS A 351 3.45 15.00 -5.57
C CYS A 351 3.57 15.71 -6.93
N ALA A 352 2.54 16.41 -7.41
CA ALA A 352 2.56 17.07 -8.72
C ALA A 352 3.11 18.50 -8.67
N VAL A 353 3.13 19.12 -7.50
CA VAL A 353 3.73 20.43 -7.22
C VAL A 353 5.24 20.30 -7.03
#